data_AF-A0ABD3FRN0-F1
#
_entry.id   AF-A0ABD3FRN0-F1
#
_cell.length_a   1.000
_cell.length_b   1.000
_cell.length_c   1.000
_cell.angle_alpha   90.00
_cell.angle_beta   90.00
_cell.angle_gamma   90.00
#
_symmetry.space_group_name_H-M   'P 1'
#
loop_
_entity.id
_entity.type
_entity.pdbx_description
1 polymer ?
#
loop_
_entity_poly.entity_id
_entity_poly.type
_entity_poly.pdbx_seq_one_letter_code
_entity_poly.pdbx_strand_id
1 'polypeptide(L)'
;MMLQETVLCTCWWSFRRVLEVMWRPFRPRREKKLAEISDSITPSLFANCKGGGNWVKRLKKLDGQIECHRVERSDDKTPIPIVLLNETFARFQENCQQIEFSQEDCEFVTELCGGLSTPYNSKTEFAEKVRDLLAEYLFVDNPSATITPAYVDGSWPDGSYRFGETLLLNLECKLQKGDGGGDPTMQNVAHYIKSLPGVIDRQFPCFLVDICGPLMSVFGMVNTSDEDVICEPLVVSFPLLYFDNKSMMVSLVRICASLKTAVQELTDECYKLSSSCQDRETCVSATALDRLRFPYKDSVVVNGARTSFKYDQVVQRFVFKARRAESNVACTIKFSKRYGKEVHEFCSTAGFAPELLFYESLPNGWIFVVMEKLSLLPLRQANAATARNQLFRIITALRAASFVHGDLRESNVMWDSVKNRVVLIDFDWSGKDGVDTYPPFMNAEIAWPSGAECGKPLRVAHDEYWIESIAARLA
;
A
#
# COMPACT_ATOMS: atom_id res chain seq x y z
N MET A 1 -4.08 23.98 45.99
CA MET A 1 -5.38 23.30 45.95
C MET A 1 -5.64 22.98 44.48
N MET A 2 -5.31 21.75 44.08
CA MET A 2 -5.21 21.28 42.69
C MET A 2 -6.59 20.89 42.14
N LEU A 3 -6.88 21.32 40.89
CA LEU A 3 -7.45 20.55 39.77
C LEU A 3 -8.02 21.53 38.72
N GLN A 4 -7.23 21.78 37.66
CA GLN A 4 -7.64 22.39 36.40
C GLN A 4 -6.99 21.58 35.28
N GLU A 5 -7.74 20.68 34.66
CA GLU A 5 -7.38 20.00 33.40
C GLU A 5 -8.61 19.26 32.85
N THR A 6 -9.42 19.89 31.99
CA THR A 6 -10.18 19.23 30.90
C THR A 6 -10.97 20.28 30.09
N VAL A 7 -10.48 20.70 28.92
CA VAL A 7 -11.28 21.01 27.71
C VAL A 7 -10.37 20.92 26.46
N LEU A 8 -10.18 19.70 25.96
CA LEU A 8 -9.67 19.39 24.61
C LEU A 8 -10.46 18.16 24.14
N CYS A 9 -11.64 18.35 23.53
CA CYS A 9 -12.43 17.24 22.98
C CYS A 9 -13.51 17.72 22.02
N THR A 10 -13.18 17.80 20.73
CA THR A 10 -14.16 17.68 19.63
C THR A 10 -13.53 16.90 18.46
N CYS A 11 -13.09 15.67 18.76
CA CYS A 11 -12.97 14.53 17.82
C CYS A 11 -13.53 13.29 18.55
N TRP A 12 -14.70 13.45 19.18
CA TRP A 12 -15.22 12.53 20.20
C TRP A 12 -16.46 11.75 19.78
N TRP A 13 -16.64 11.49 18.47
CA TRP A 13 -17.76 10.67 17.99
C TRP A 13 -17.38 9.30 17.41
N SER A 14 -16.10 9.01 17.16
CA SER A 14 -15.64 7.63 16.85
C SER A 14 -15.08 6.86 18.05
N PHE A 15 -15.05 7.45 19.25
CA PHE A 15 -14.41 6.82 20.44
C PHE A 15 -15.37 6.25 21.49
N ARG A 16 -16.69 6.51 21.39
CA ARG A 16 -17.63 6.17 22.47
C ARG A 16 -18.25 4.76 22.42
N ARG A 17 -17.94 3.94 21.41
CA ARG A 17 -18.38 2.53 21.36
C ARG A 17 -17.30 1.49 21.67
N VAL A 18 -16.07 1.92 22.00
CA VAL A 18 -14.94 1.03 22.30
C VAL A 18 -14.52 1.05 23.79
N LEU A 19 -15.05 1.97 24.60
CA LEU A 19 -14.59 2.16 25.98
C LEU A 19 -15.27 1.29 27.06
N GLU A 20 -16.06 0.27 26.71
CA GLU A 20 -16.63 -0.68 27.69
C GLU A 20 -16.16 -2.15 27.53
N VAL A 21 -15.18 -2.44 26.65
CA VAL A 21 -14.60 -3.79 26.58
C VAL A 21 -13.10 -3.77 26.85
N MET A 22 -12.78 -4.05 28.12
CA MET A 22 -11.49 -4.54 28.65
C MET A 22 -10.25 -3.66 28.46
N TRP A 23 -10.01 -2.80 29.45
CA TRP A 23 -8.66 -2.36 29.79
C TRP A 23 -7.83 -3.57 30.26
N ARG A 24 -7.05 -4.17 29.35
CA ARG A 24 -5.91 -5.03 29.73
C ARG A 24 -4.65 -4.16 29.75
N PRO A 25 -3.78 -4.30 30.78
CA PRO A 25 -2.55 -3.54 30.84
C PRO A 25 -1.66 -3.87 29.65
N PHE A 26 -1.15 -2.83 28.97
CA PHE A 26 -0.17 -2.93 27.89
C PHE A 26 1.12 -3.55 28.44
N ARG A 27 1.36 -4.82 28.12
CA ARG A 27 2.66 -5.47 28.37
C ARG A 27 3.55 -5.19 27.16
N PRO A 28 4.75 -4.62 27.32
CA PRO A 28 5.69 -4.48 26.20
C PRO A 28 6.02 -5.87 25.64
N ARG A 29 5.92 -5.98 24.32
CA ARG A 29 5.96 -7.22 23.55
C ARG A 29 7.41 -7.69 23.35
N ARG A 30 7.63 -9.00 23.36
CA ARG A 30 8.81 -9.61 22.71
C ARG A 30 8.35 -10.05 21.32
N GLU A 31 8.59 -9.22 20.32
CA GLU A 31 8.40 -9.60 18.92
C GLU A 31 9.42 -10.70 18.59
N LYS A 32 8.93 -11.76 17.94
CA LYS A 32 9.79 -12.86 17.50
C LYS A 32 10.35 -12.51 16.14
N LYS A 33 11.64 -12.69 15.91
CA LYS A 33 12.21 -12.56 14.57
C LYS A 33 11.53 -13.54 13.61
N LEU A 34 11.41 -13.16 12.34
CA LEU A 34 10.86 -14.02 11.29
C LEU A 34 11.61 -15.35 11.19
N ALA A 35 12.91 -15.36 11.48
CA ALA A 35 13.70 -16.60 11.61
C ALA A 35 13.15 -17.55 12.70
N GLU A 36 12.81 -17.03 13.89
CA GLU A 36 12.21 -17.85 14.96
C GLU A 36 10.79 -18.31 14.61
N ILE A 37 10.05 -17.49 13.88
CA ILE A 37 8.71 -17.83 13.39
C ILE A 37 8.83 -18.97 12.36
N SER A 38 9.78 -18.87 11.43
CA SER A 38 10.08 -19.88 10.41
C SER A 38 10.29 -21.27 11.01
N ASP A 39 11.13 -21.37 12.05
CA ASP A 39 11.42 -22.64 12.74
C ASP A 39 10.17 -23.29 13.37
N SER A 40 9.18 -22.47 13.75
CA SER A 40 7.97 -22.92 14.44
C SER A 40 6.77 -23.21 13.53
N ILE A 41 6.90 -22.90 12.24
CA ILE A 41 5.83 -23.06 11.25
C ILE A 41 6.02 -24.37 10.49
N THR A 42 4.92 -25.07 10.23
CA THR A 42 4.85 -26.07 9.16
C THR A 42 3.78 -25.56 8.20
N PRO A 43 4.06 -25.32 6.91
CA PRO A 43 3.12 -24.62 6.02
C PRO A 43 1.70 -25.18 6.01
N SER A 44 1.55 -26.49 5.82
CA SER A 44 0.24 -27.17 5.83
C SER A 44 -0.50 -27.03 7.18
N LEU A 45 0.21 -27.16 8.31
CA LEU A 45 -0.38 -27.01 9.65
C LEU A 45 -0.72 -25.56 9.99
N PHE A 46 0.03 -24.60 9.45
CA PHE A 46 -0.20 -23.18 9.62
C PHE A 46 -1.45 -22.74 8.87
N ALA A 47 -1.71 -23.32 7.70
CA ALA A 47 -2.86 -23.05 6.85
C ALA A 47 -4.19 -23.66 7.34
N ASN A 48 -4.16 -24.58 8.31
CA ASN A 48 -5.35 -25.30 8.77
C ASN A 48 -6.52 -24.34 9.14
N CYS A 49 -7.69 -24.59 8.56
CA CYS A 49 -8.90 -23.80 8.81
C CYS A 49 -9.64 -24.23 10.09
N LYS A 50 -9.44 -25.47 10.55
CA LYS A 50 -10.18 -26.08 11.67
C LYS A 50 -9.27 -26.39 12.87
N GLY A 51 -9.88 -26.55 14.05
CA GLY A 51 -9.20 -27.03 15.26
C GLY A 51 -8.59 -25.94 16.17
N GLY A 52 -7.89 -26.40 17.22
CA GLY A 52 -7.28 -25.53 18.23
C GLY A 52 -6.15 -24.64 17.70
N GLY A 53 -5.48 -25.07 16.63
CA GLY A 53 -4.34 -24.40 16.00
C GLY A 53 -4.64 -23.78 14.64
N ASN A 54 -5.91 -23.44 14.35
CA ASN A 54 -6.26 -22.82 13.07
C ASN A 54 -5.51 -21.49 12.82
N TRP A 55 -5.36 -21.14 11.55
CA TRP A 55 -4.54 -19.99 11.14
C TRP A 55 -4.99 -18.67 11.78
N VAL A 56 -6.30 -18.46 11.97
CA VAL A 56 -6.84 -17.24 12.61
C VAL A 56 -6.33 -17.10 14.05
N LYS A 57 -6.33 -18.19 14.82
CA LYS A 57 -5.78 -18.19 16.18
C LYS A 57 -4.27 -17.99 16.18
N ARG A 58 -3.55 -18.51 15.18
CA ARG A 58 -2.11 -18.30 15.04
C ARG A 58 -1.79 -16.84 14.75
N LEU A 59 -2.48 -16.21 13.80
CA LEU A 59 -2.32 -14.78 13.53
C LEU A 59 -2.62 -13.92 14.76
N LYS A 60 -3.68 -14.24 15.51
CA LYS A 60 -3.96 -13.55 16.79
C LYS A 60 -2.83 -13.67 17.82
N LYS A 61 -2.06 -14.77 17.81
CA LYS A 61 -0.89 -14.94 18.67
C LYS A 61 0.35 -14.19 18.14
N LEU A 62 0.41 -13.99 16.84
CA LEU A 62 1.45 -13.23 16.14
C LEU A 62 1.14 -11.73 16.07
N ASP A 63 0.00 -11.29 16.59
CA ASP A 63 -0.34 -9.90 16.93
C ASP A 63 0.19 -8.85 15.91
N GLY A 64 -0.14 -9.03 14.62
CA GLY A 64 0.24 -8.09 13.56
C GLY A 64 1.60 -8.31 12.87
N GLN A 65 2.43 -9.28 13.29
CA GLN A 65 3.69 -9.60 12.59
C GLN A 65 3.49 -10.17 11.19
N ILE A 66 2.34 -10.81 10.97
CA ILE A 66 1.91 -11.27 9.64
C ILE A 66 0.60 -10.55 9.33
N GLU A 67 0.71 -9.46 8.59
CA GLU A 67 -0.44 -8.69 8.12
C GLU A 67 -0.95 -9.27 6.80
N CYS A 68 -2.14 -9.86 6.82
CA CYS A 68 -2.77 -10.44 5.63
C CYS A 68 -4.29 -10.27 5.68
N HIS A 69 -4.89 -9.68 4.63
CA HIS A 69 -6.33 -9.49 4.27
C HIS A 69 -7.39 -9.19 5.35
N ARG A 70 -7.05 -9.20 6.63
CA ARG A 70 -7.93 -9.09 7.81
C ARG A 70 -7.34 -8.06 8.79
N VAL A 71 -6.83 -6.98 8.23
CA VAL A 71 -6.31 -5.85 9.00
C VAL A 71 -7.50 -5.13 9.62
N GLU A 72 -7.47 -4.93 10.93
CA GLU A 72 -8.40 -4.03 11.60
C GLU A 72 -8.03 -2.61 11.17
N ARG A 73 -8.80 -2.05 10.24
CA ARG A 73 -8.59 -0.71 9.70
C ARG A 73 -8.91 0.34 10.78
N SER A 74 -7.97 0.55 11.69
CA SER A 74 -7.82 1.81 12.41
C SER A 74 -6.87 2.71 11.62
N ASP A 75 -7.21 3.98 11.57
CA ASP A 75 -6.55 5.05 10.80
C ASP A 75 -5.06 5.18 11.11
N ASP A 76 -4.63 4.93 12.35
CA ASP A 76 -3.25 5.15 12.79
C ASP A 76 -2.35 3.89 12.79
N LYS A 77 -2.89 2.69 12.52
CA LYS A 77 -2.13 1.42 12.57
C LYS A 77 -2.18 0.58 11.30
N THR A 78 -2.87 1.03 10.26
CA THR A 78 -2.94 0.29 8.99
C THR A 78 -1.58 0.36 8.27
N PRO A 79 -1.01 -0.76 7.79
CA PRO A 79 0.24 -0.74 7.08
C PRO A 79 0.22 0.08 5.79
N ILE A 80 1.42 0.39 5.32
CA ILE A 80 1.64 0.91 3.97
C ILE A 80 1.30 -0.20 2.97
N PRO A 81 0.46 0.07 1.96
CA PRO A 81 0.16 -0.88 0.90
C PRO A 81 1.42 -1.37 0.21
N ILE A 82 1.44 -2.64 -0.18
CA ILE A 82 2.65 -3.26 -0.77
C ILE A 82 3.07 -2.57 -2.06
N VAL A 83 2.13 -1.96 -2.80
CA VAL A 83 2.40 -1.18 -4.00
C VAL A 83 3.11 0.14 -3.75
N LEU A 84 3.18 0.61 -2.50
CA LEU A 84 4.05 1.71 -2.11
C LEU A 84 5.37 1.21 -1.53
N LEU A 85 5.45 -0.06 -1.10
CA LEU A 85 6.67 -0.66 -0.57
C LEU A 85 7.58 -1.21 -1.67
N ASN A 86 7.04 -1.69 -2.79
CA ASN A 86 7.81 -2.18 -3.91
C ASN A 86 7.17 -1.74 -5.25
N GLU A 87 8.00 -1.25 -6.17
CA GLU A 87 7.55 -0.67 -7.45
C GLU A 87 6.99 -1.71 -8.40
N THR A 88 7.54 -2.93 -8.40
CA THR A 88 7.10 -4.04 -9.25
C THR A 88 5.67 -4.46 -8.93
N PHE A 89 5.26 -4.44 -7.66
CA PHE A 89 3.85 -4.64 -7.30
C PHE A 89 2.94 -3.50 -7.83
N ALA A 90 3.43 -2.26 -7.84
CA ALA A 90 2.67 -1.13 -8.38
C ALA A 90 2.48 -1.25 -9.89
N ARG A 91 3.57 -1.56 -10.62
CA ARG A 91 3.55 -1.81 -12.07
C ARG A 91 2.69 -3.01 -12.43
N PHE A 92 2.73 -4.10 -11.65
CA PHE A 92 1.86 -5.25 -11.86
C PHE A 92 0.37 -4.87 -11.85
N GLN A 93 -0.10 -4.10 -10.85
CA GLN A 93 -1.50 -3.70 -10.79
C GLN A 93 -1.92 -2.79 -11.94
N GLU A 94 -1.03 -1.88 -12.34
CA GLU A 94 -1.25 -1.00 -13.49
C GLU A 94 -1.31 -1.81 -14.80
N ASN A 95 -0.34 -2.69 -15.02
CA ASN A 95 -0.25 -3.55 -16.19
C ASN A 95 -1.46 -4.47 -16.33
N CYS A 96 -2.03 -4.98 -15.23
CA CYS A 96 -3.27 -5.76 -15.27
C CYS A 96 -4.43 -5.02 -15.96
N GLN A 97 -4.40 -3.68 -15.98
CA GLN A 97 -5.41 -2.86 -16.62
C GLN A 97 -5.07 -2.49 -18.06
N GLN A 98 -3.79 -2.27 -18.37
CA GLN A 98 -3.41 -1.58 -19.62
C GLN A 98 -2.23 -2.18 -20.40
N ILE A 99 -1.58 -3.25 -19.92
CA ILE A 99 -0.45 -3.84 -20.66
C ILE A 99 -0.90 -4.28 -22.06
N GLU A 100 -0.06 -3.99 -23.05
CA GLU A 100 -0.16 -4.58 -24.37
C GLU A 100 0.40 -6.00 -24.31
N PHE A 101 -0.36 -6.95 -24.83
CA PHE A 101 -0.01 -8.37 -24.81
C PHE A 101 0.18 -8.89 -26.23
N SER A 102 1.00 -9.92 -26.35
CA SER A 102 1.40 -10.58 -27.58
C SER A 102 0.46 -11.74 -27.94
N GLN A 103 0.68 -12.32 -29.12
CA GLN A 103 0.04 -13.56 -29.55
C GLN A 103 0.42 -14.74 -28.65
N GLU A 104 1.68 -14.82 -28.19
CA GLU A 104 2.17 -15.85 -27.26
C GLU A 104 1.41 -15.82 -25.94
N ASP A 105 1.13 -14.62 -25.41
CA ASP A 105 0.34 -14.46 -24.18
C ASP A 105 -1.10 -14.98 -24.35
N CYS A 106 -1.68 -14.81 -25.53
CA CYS A 106 -3.02 -15.30 -25.85
C CYS A 106 -3.06 -16.83 -25.99
N GLU A 107 -2.02 -17.39 -26.62
CA GLU A 107 -1.85 -18.84 -26.80
C GLU A 107 -1.66 -19.51 -25.44
N PHE A 108 -0.80 -18.95 -24.59
CA PHE A 108 -0.62 -19.42 -23.21
C PHE A 108 -1.93 -19.43 -22.43
N VAL A 109 -2.70 -18.34 -22.43
CA VAL A 109 -3.99 -18.31 -21.72
C VAL A 109 -4.97 -19.35 -22.25
N THR A 110 -4.99 -19.57 -23.57
CA THR A 110 -5.83 -20.59 -24.18
C THR A 110 -5.43 -21.98 -23.71
N GLU A 111 -4.13 -22.27 -23.67
CA GLU A 111 -3.62 -23.55 -23.16
C GLU A 111 -3.87 -23.71 -21.65
N LEU A 112 -3.66 -22.66 -20.86
CA LEU A 112 -3.91 -22.65 -19.42
C LEU A 112 -5.38 -22.95 -19.12
N CYS A 113 -6.30 -22.25 -19.77
CA CYS A 113 -7.73 -22.50 -19.64
C CYS A 113 -8.09 -23.92 -20.11
N GLY A 114 -7.55 -24.36 -21.25
CA GLY A 114 -7.81 -25.70 -21.78
C GLY A 114 -7.34 -26.80 -20.82
N GLY A 115 -6.09 -26.70 -20.35
CA GLY A 115 -5.47 -27.66 -19.44
C GLY A 115 -6.17 -27.74 -18.09
N LEU A 116 -6.59 -26.60 -17.52
CA LEU A 116 -7.20 -26.58 -16.18
C LEU A 116 -8.73 -26.71 -16.20
N SER A 117 -9.35 -26.82 -17.38
CA SER A 117 -10.80 -27.01 -17.52
C SER A 117 -11.26 -28.43 -17.18
N THR A 118 -10.38 -29.43 -17.28
CA THR A 118 -10.71 -30.83 -17.00
C THR A 118 -10.60 -31.15 -15.51
N PRO A 119 -11.54 -31.89 -14.92
CA PRO A 119 -11.40 -32.37 -13.54
C PRO A 119 -10.17 -33.27 -13.38
N TYR A 120 -9.43 -33.07 -12.28
CA TYR A 120 -8.28 -33.89 -11.90
C TYR A 120 -8.63 -34.81 -10.74
N ASN A 121 -8.09 -36.03 -10.75
CA ASN A 121 -8.30 -37.02 -9.68
C ASN A 121 -7.29 -36.88 -8.54
N SER A 122 -6.18 -36.17 -8.79
CA SER A 122 -5.04 -36.05 -7.90
C SER A 122 -4.59 -34.59 -7.84
N LYS A 123 -4.36 -34.06 -6.62
CA LYS A 123 -3.74 -32.74 -6.43
C LYS A 123 -2.35 -32.70 -7.08
N THR A 124 -1.60 -33.79 -7.01
CA THR A 124 -0.23 -33.86 -7.56
C THR A 124 -0.24 -33.67 -9.07
N GLU A 125 -1.09 -34.40 -9.79
CA GLU A 125 -1.22 -34.27 -11.26
C GLU A 125 -1.68 -32.87 -11.67
N PHE A 126 -2.62 -32.30 -10.91
CA PHE A 126 -3.10 -30.94 -11.12
C PHE A 126 -1.97 -29.92 -10.94
N ALA A 127 -1.24 -30.00 -9.82
CA ALA A 127 -0.12 -29.12 -9.52
C ALA A 127 1.02 -29.27 -10.54
N GLU A 128 1.34 -30.49 -10.99
CA GLU A 128 2.31 -30.75 -12.04
C GLU A 128 1.91 -30.08 -13.36
N LYS A 129 0.67 -30.25 -13.82
CA LYS A 129 0.23 -29.61 -15.07
C LYS A 129 0.25 -28.08 -14.99
N VAL A 130 -0.18 -27.50 -13.86
CA VAL A 130 -0.10 -26.04 -13.64
C VAL A 130 1.36 -25.58 -13.67
N ARG A 131 2.24 -26.28 -12.98
CA ARG A 131 3.67 -25.96 -12.87
C ARG A 131 4.34 -25.98 -14.23
N ASP A 132 4.09 -27.01 -15.04
CA ASP A 132 4.69 -27.16 -16.37
C ASP A 132 4.27 -26.01 -17.29
N LEU A 133 2.97 -25.68 -17.32
CA LEU A 133 2.44 -24.56 -18.11
C LEU A 133 3.04 -23.21 -17.70
N LEU A 134 3.09 -22.95 -16.38
CA LEU A 134 3.69 -21.71 -15.86
C LEU A 134 5.20 -21.67 -16.12
N ALA A 135 5.88 -22.81 -16.02
CA ALA A 135 7.32 -22.91 -16.23
C ALA A 135 7.69 -22.58 -17.68
N GLU A 136 6.95 -23.13 -18.63
CA GLU A 136 7.13 -22.89 -20.05
C GLU A 136 6.88 -21.43 -20.43
N TYR A 137 5.89 -20.76 -19.81
CA TYR A 137 5.52 -19.41 -20.21
C TYR A 137 6.30 -18.30 -19.50
N LEU A 138 6.49 -18.40 -18.18
CA LEU A 138 7.04 -17.30 -17.38
C LEU A 138 8.57 -17.20 -17.45
N PHE A 139 9.30 -18.25 -17.87
CA PHE A 139 10.75 -18.34 -17.68
C PHE A 139 11.58 -18.72 -18.91
N VAL A 140 11.00 -18.64 -20.12
CA VAL A 140 11.71 -18.92 -21.40
C VAL A 140 13.06 -18.21 -21.47
N ASP A 141 13.13 -16.98 -20.98
CA ASP A 141 14.28 -16.09 -21.17
C ASP A 141 15.31 -16.14 -20.03
N ASN A 142 15.12 -16.95 -18.98
CA ASN A 142 15.90 -16.83 -17.74
C ASN A 142 16.45 -18.16 -17.18
N PRO A 143 17.56 -18.69 -17.71
CA PRO A 143 18.07 -20.01 -17.36
C PRO A 143 18.67 -20.11 -15.95
N SER A 144 19.02 -18.99 -15.29
CA SER A 144 19.46 -18.99 -13.88
C SER A 144 18.31 -19.18 -12.89
N ALA A 145 17.09 -19.08 -13.38
CA ALA A 145 15.91 -19.16 -12.56
C ALA A 145 15.13 -20.42 -12.92
N THR A 146 14.69 -21.15 -11.91
CA THR A 146 14.02 -22.43 -12.11
C THR A 146 12.75 -22.46 -11.26
N ILE A 147 11.63 -22.87 -11.85
CA ILE A 147 10.53 -23.39 -11.05
C ILE A 147 10.92 -24.80 -10.65
N THR A 148 11.13 -24.99 -9.35
CA THR A 148 11.29 -26.33 -8.79
C THR A 148 10.41 -26.47 -7.56
N PRO A 149 9.75 -27.63 -7.36
CA PRO A 149 9.31 -27.99 -6.02
C PRO A 149 10.55 -28.07 -5.14
N ALA A 150 10.66 -27.20 -4.15
CA ALA A 150 11.74 -27.22 -3.17
C ALA A 150 11.20 -27.80 -1.87
N TYR A 151 11.81 -28.86 -1.34
CA TYR A 151 11.40 -29.37 -0.02
C TYR A 151 11.78 -28.35 1.05
N VAL A 152 10.79 -27.81 1.74
CA VAL A 152 11.02 -26.84 2.82
C VAL A 152 10.47 -27.43 4.11
N ASP A 153 11.38 -27.97 4.94
CA ASP A 153 11.13 -28.45 6.31
C ASP A 153 9.82 -29.24 6.51
N GLY A 154 9.66 -30.36 5.80
CA GLY A 154 8.51 -31.25 5.99
C GLY A 154 7.36 -31.04 5.01
N SER A 155 7.41 -30.04 4.12
CA SER A 155 6.36 -29.77 3.15
C SER A 155 6.93 -29.40 1.79
N TRP A 156 6.40 -30.00 0.73
CA TRP A 156 6.66 -29.59 -0.64
C TRP A 156 5.65 -28.51 -1.05
N PRO A 157 6.09 -27.33 -1.52
CA PRO A 157 5.23 -26.40 -2.23
C PRO A 157 4.86 -26.99 -3.60
N ASP A 158 3.75 -26.52 -4.15
CA ASP A 158 3.30 -26.95 -5.48
C ASP A 158 4.15 -26.33 -6.60
N GLY A 159 4.93 -25.29 -6.30
CA GLY A 159 6.01 -24.79 -7.14
C GLY A 159 6.65 -23.54 -6.53
N SER A 160 7.96 -23.39 -6.67
CA SER A 160 8.67 -22.18 -6.24
C SER A 160 9.60 -21.72 -7.35
N TYR A 161 9.48 -20.45 -7.75
CA TYR A 161 10.41 -19.79 -8.65
C TYR A 161 11.43 -18.99 -7.82
N ARG A 162 12.71 -19.30 -8.02
CA ARG A 162 13.80 -18.72 -7.24
C ARG A 162 14.92 -18.17 -8.14
N PHE A 163 15.57 -17.12 -7.65
CA PHE A 163 16.85 -16.64 -8.14
C PHE A 163 17.90 -16.83 -7.06
N GLY A 164 18.81 -17.79 -7.24
CA GLY A 164 19.65 -18.30 -6.14
C GLY A 164 18.76 -18.75 -4.97
N GLU A 165 19.01 -18.19 -3.77
CA GLU A 165 18.20 -18.45 -2.57
C GLU A 165 16.97 -17.52 -2.44
N THR A 166 16.80 -16.54 -3.34
CA THR A 166 15.70 -15.56 -3.24
C THR A 166 14.43 -16.12 -3.88
N LEU A 167 13.36 -16.24 -3.11
CA LEU A 167 12.04 -16.63 -3.59
C LEU A 167 11.34 -15.44 -4.26
N LEU A 168 11.00 -15.58 -5.55
CA LEU A 168 10.37 -14.52 -6.35
C LEU A 168 8.88 -14.80 -6.60
N LEU A 169 8.52 -16.08 -6.73
CA LEU A 169 7.13 -16.51 -6.84
C LEU A 169 6.93 -17.85 -6.15
N ASN A 170 5.82 -18.02 -5.42
CA ASN A 170 5.40 -19.32 -4.89
C ASN A 170 3.99 -19.68 -5.38
N LEU A 171 3.81 -20.95 -5.74
CA LEU A 171 2.56 -21.52 -6.21
C LEU A 171 2.00 -22.47 -5.15
N GLU A 172 0.72 -22.31 -4.83
CA GLU A 172 -0.07 -23.27 -4.07
C GLU A 172 -1.33 -23.65 -4.86
N CYS A 173 -1.50 -24.93 -5.09
CA CYS A 173 -2.61 -25.53 -5.82
C CYS A 173 -3.55 -26.26 -4.85
N LYS A 174 -4.85 -26.16 -5.09
CA LYS A 174 -5.88 -27.02 -4.50
C LYS A 174 -6.82 -27.49 -5.61
N LEU A 175 -7.33 -28.71 -5.53
CA LEU A 175 -8.27 -29.21 -6.54
C LEU A 175 -9.53 -28.36 -6.61
N GLN A 176 -10.00 -27.87 -5.45
CA GLN A 176 -11.14 -26.97 -5.32
C GLN A 176 -10.95 -26.08 -4.08
N LYS A 177 -11.73 -24.99 -4.00
CA LYS A 177 -11.80 -24.16 -2.79
C LYS A 177 -12.21 -25.00 -1.57
N GLY A 178 -11.41 -24.94 -0.52
CA GLY A 178 -11.66 -25.64 0.75
C GLY A 178 -11.17 -27.09 0.78
N ASP A 179 -10.62 -27.60 -0.32
CA ASP A 179 -10.02 -28.95 -0.35
C ASP A 179 -8.78 -29.04 0.55
N GLY A 180 -8.55 -30.22 1.15
CA GLY A 180 -7.45 -30.46 2.10
C GLY A 180 -7.56 -29.74 3.45
N GLY A 181 -8.61 -28.93 3.68
CA GLY A 181 -8.89 -28.29 4.98
C GLY A 181 -7.96 -27.13 5.37
N GLY A 182 -7.01 -26.77 4.50
CA GLY A 182 -6.09 -25.65 4.66
C GLY A 182 -6.35 -24.53 3.66
N ASP A 183 -6.11 -23.29 4.09
CA ASP A 183 -6.22 -22.10 3.25
C ASP A 183 -4.98 -21.97 2.34
N PRO A 184 -5.13 -21.90 1.00
CA PRO A 184 -3.98 -21.86 0.08
C PRO A 184 -3.12 -20.61 0.30
N THR A 185 -3.72 -19.45 0.51
CA THR A 185 -3.01 -18.19 0.73
C THR A 185 -2.17 -18.27 1.99
N MET A 186 -2.74 -18.79 3.09
CA MET A 186 -2.00 -18.95 4.34
C MET A 186 -0.86 -19.95 4.22
N GLN A 187 -1.01 -21.00 3.40
CA GLN A 187 0.06 -21.95 3.14
C GLN A 187 1.20 -21.29 2.34
N ASN A 188 0.85 -20.49 1.33
CA ASN A 188 1.78 -19.67 0.57
C ASN A 188 2.55 -18.66 1.45
N VAL A 189 1.86 -17.97 2.35
CA VAL A 189 2.46 -17.06 3.35
C VAL A 189 3.49 -17.79 4.21
N ALA A 190 3.18 -19.01 4.65
CA ALA A 190 4.11 -19.82 5.43
C ALA A 190 5.35 -20.26 4.61
N HIS A 191 5.17 -20.64 3.34
CA HIS A 191 6.28 -20.97 2.44
C HIS A 191 7.19 -19.76 2.20
N TYR A 192 6.64 -18.56 2.06
CA TYR A 192 7.42 -17.32 1.98
C TYR A 192 8.29 -17.13 3.23
N ILE A 193 7.69 -17.16 4.43
CA ILE A 193 8.41 -16.95 5.70
C ILE A 193 9.53 -17.98 5.85
N LYS A 194 9.28 -19.23 5.45
CA LYS A 194 10.30 -20.28 5.47
C LYS A 194 11.44 -20.11 4.47
N SER A 195 11.17 -19.42 3.37
CA SER A 195 12.15 -19.18 2.31
C SER A 195 12.97 -17.91 2.54
N LEU A 196 12.65 -17.12 3.57
CA LEU A 196 13.44 -15.96 3.94
C LEU A 196 14.83 -16.40 4.45
N PRO A 197 15.90 -15.64 4.14
CA PRO A 197 17.22 -15.91 4.69
C PRO A 197 17.24 -15.64 6.21
N GLY A 198 18.14 -16.32 6.91
CA GLY A 198 18.30 -16.16 8.37
C GLY A 198 18.71 -14.73 8.78
N VAL A 199 19.35 -13.98 7.89
CA VAL A 199 19.64 -12.56 8.06
C VAL A 199 18.86 -11.76 7.02
N ILE A 200 17.95 -10.91 7.51
CA ILE A 200 17.21 -9.96 6.69
C ILE A 200 18.03 -8.67 6.61
N ASP A 201 18.40 -8.27 5.40
CA ASP A 201 19.18 -7.05 5.13
C ASP A 201 18.49 -6.09 4.15
N ARG A 202 17.39 -6.56 3.53
CA ARG A 202 16.60 -5.85 2.52
C ARG A 202 15.15 -6.35 2.51
N GLN A 203 14.36 -5.77 1.62
CA GLN A 203 13.05 -6.31 1.26
C GLN A 203 13.20 -7.48 0.30
N PHE A 204 12.41 -8.53 0.50
CA PHE A 204 12.31 -9.72 -0.33
C PHE A 204 10.90 -9.76 -0.94
N PRO A 205 10.60 -8.96 -1.97
CA PRO A 205 9.29 -9.02 -2.64
C PRO A 205 9.07 -10.37 -3.30
N CYS A 206 7.87 -10.94 -3.14
CA CYS A 206 7.47 -12.21 -3.73
C CYS A 206 6.01 -12.19 -4.18
N PHE A 207 5.71 -12.82 -5.32
CA PHE A 207 4.34 -13.09 -5.76
C PHE A 207 3.86 -14.44 -5.22
N LEU A 208 2.69 -14.46 -4.59
CA LEU A 208 2.05 -15.69 -4.16
C LEU A 208 0.89 -15.97 -5.10
N VAL A 209 0.92 -17.11 -5.78
CA VAL A 209 -0.10 -17.54 -6.73
C VAL A 209 -0.88 -18.70 -6.13
N ASP A 210 -2.19 -18.51 -6.02
CA ASP A 210 -3.11 -19.55 -5.60
C ASP A 210 -3.91 -20.03 -6.81
N ILE A 211 -3.90 -21.33 -7.08
CA ILE A 211 -4.77 -21.95 -8.08
C ILE A 211 -5.67 -22.99 -7.40
N CYS A 212 -6.96 -22.68 -7.32
CA CYS A 212 -7.96 -23.50 -6.65
C CYS A 212 -9.05 -23.92 -7.62
N GLY A 213 -8.93 -25.12 -8.19
CA GLY A 213 -9.73 -25.54 -9.34
C GLY A 213 -9.58 -24.52 -10.48
N PRO A 214 -10.67 -23.99 -11.06
CA PRO A 214 -10.60 -23.06 -12.18
C PRO A 214 -10.42 -21.59 -11.73
N LEU A 215 -9.81 -21.33 -10.58
CA LEU A 215 -9.69 -19.98 -10.02
C LEU A 215 -8.24 -19.66 -9.68
N MET A 216 -7.75 -18.51 -10.15
CA MET A 216 -6.44 -17.97 -9.85
C MET A 216 -6.55 -16.74 -8.93
N SER A 217 -5.67 -16.63 -7.95
CA SER A 217 -5.44 -15.38 -7.23
C SER A 217 -3.93 -15.08 -7.22
N VAL A 218 -3.59 -13.79 -7.26
CA VAL A 218 -2.21 -13.30 -7.18
C VAL A 218 -2.12 -12.32 -6.02
N PHE A 219 -1.21 -12.58 -5.10
CA PHE A 219 -0.90 -11.73 -3.97
C PHE A 219 0.54 -11.25 -4.10
N GLY A 220 0.83 -10.08 -3.54
CA GLY A 220 2.21 -9.69 -3.29
C GLY A 220 2.51 -9.80 -1.81
N MET A 221 3.72 -10.22 -1.49
CA MET A 221 4.20 -10.34 -0.12
C MET A 221 5.60 -9.74 0.00
N VAL A 222 5.86 -9.03 1.10
CA VAL A 222 7.15 -8.40 1.37
C VAL A 222 7.37 -8.25 2.87
N ASN A 223 8.61 -8.36 3.33
CA ASN A 223 8.99 -8.04 4.70
C ASN A 223 9.21 -6.53 4.88
N THR A 224 8.78 -5.98 6.01
CA THR A 224 9.02 -4.57 6.37
C THR A 224 10.01 -4.40 7.50
N SER A 225 10.46 -5.50 8.09
CA SER A 225 11.53 -5.59 9.10
C SER A 225 12.07 -7.03 9.11
N ASP A 226 12.88 -7.38 10.12
CA ASP A 226 13.22 -8.78 10.43
C ASP A 226 12.16 -9.48 11.30
N GLU A 227 11.04 -8.80 11.60
CA GLU A 227 9.95 -9.28 12.47
C GLU A 227 8.58 -9.28 11.76
N ASP A 228 8.41 -8.45 10.73
CA ASP A 228 7.12 -8.11 10.13
C ASP A 228 7.07 -8.39 8.64
N VAL A 229 5.94 -8.94 8.19
CA VAL A 229 5.62 -9.19 6.78
C VAL A 229 4.20 -8.74 6.46
N ILE A 230 4.02 -8.23 5.24
CA ILE A 230 2.72 -7.79 4.71
C ILE A 230 2.41 -8.59 3.46
N CYS A 231 1.19 -9.11 3.39
CA CYS A 231 0.62 -9.78 2.24
C CYS A 231 -0.70 -9.12 1.83
N GLU A 232 -0.77 -8.62 0.60
CA GLU A 232 -1.96 -7.95 0.06
C GLU A 232 -2.40 -8.57 -1.28
N PRO A 233 -3.72 -8.58 -1.57
CA PRO A 233 -4.23 -9.16 -2.78
C PRO A 233 -4.02 -8.18 -3.94
N LEU A 234 -3.46 -8.68 -5.03
CA LEU A 234 -3.29 -7.92 -6.26
C LEU A 234 -4.37 -8.31 -7.30
N VAL A 235 -4.69 -9.60 -7.40
CA VAL A 235 -5.79 -10.19 -8.19
C VAL A 235 -6.47 -11.26 -7.35
N VAL A 236 -7.81 -11.29 -7.30
CA VAL A 236 -8.54 -12.23 -6.41
C VAL A 236 -9.55 -13.06 -7.19
N SER A 237 -9.46 -14.39 -7.06
CA SER A 237 -10.43 -15.37 -7.56
C SER A 237 -10.83 -15.16 -9.03
N PHE A 238 -9.85 -14.86 -9.87
CA PHE A 238 -10.06 -14.68 -11.31
C PHE A 238 -10.24 -16.05 -11.98
N PRO A 239 -11.27 -16.24 -12.82
CA PRO A 239 -11.53 -17.54 -13.42
C PRO A 239 -10.56 -17.89 -14.56
N LEU A 240 -10.04 -19.12 -14.50
CA LEU A 240 -9.21 -19.78 -15.51
C LEU A 240 -10.05 -20.67 -16.43
N LEU A 241 -11.09 -20.09 -17.03
CA LEU A 241 -11.94 -20.79 -17.99
C LEU A 241 -11.98 -20.01 -19.29
N TYR A 242 -12.16 -20.73 -20.39
CA TYR A 242 -12.40 -20.09 -21.68
C TYR A 242 -13.84 -19.56 -21.72
N PHE A 243 -13.99 -18.25 -21.95
CA PHE A 243 -15.29 -17.59 -21.99
C PHE A 243 -15.53 -16.88 -23.33
N ASP A 244 -16.79 -16.87 -23.78
CA ASP A 244 -17.24 -15.94 -24.83
C ASP A 244 -17.19 -14.47 -24.37
N ASN A 245 -17.02 -14.23 -23.06
CA ASN A 245 -16.80 -12.91 -22.51
C ASN A 245 -15.37 -12.43 -22.82
N LYS A 246 -15.24 -11.73 -23.96
CA LYS A 246 -13.98 -11.16 -24.44
C LYS A 246 -13.29 -10.25 -23.42
N SER A 247 -14.02 -9.46 -22.62
CA SER A 247 -13.37 -8.56 -21.66
C SER A 247 -12.70 -9.34 -20.53
N MET A 248 -13.32 -10.42 -20.06
CA MET A 248 -12.71 -11.31 -19.06
C MET A 248 -11.50 -12.06 -19.63
N MET A 249 -11.58 -12.54 -20.87
CA MET A 249 -10.42 -13.18 -21.53
C MET A 249 -9.26 -12.20 -21.70
N VAL A 250 -9.55 -10.97 -22.15
CA VAL A 250 -8.53 -9.90 -22.26
C VAL A 250 -7.94 -9.57 -20.89
N SER A 251 -8.74 -9.48 -19.83
CA SER A 251 -8.23 -9.27 -18.48
C SER A 251 -7.36 -10.44 -18.01
N LEU A 252 -7.71 -11.69 -18.32
CA LEU A 252 -6.88 -12.86 -17.98
C LEU A 252 -5.51 -12.79 -18.67
N VAL A 253 -5.49 -12.48 -19.97
CA VAL A 253 -4.25 -12.31 -20.74
C VAL A 253 -3.40 -11.19 -20.13
N ARG A 254 -4.01 -10.05 -19.78
CA ARG A 254 -3.28 -8.96 -19.10
C ARG A 254 -2.72 -9.38 -17.75
N ILE A 255 -3.46 -10.15 -16.95
CA ILE A 255 -2.98 -10.63 -15.65
C ILE A 255 -1.76 -11.55 -15.84
N CYS A 256 -1.84 -12.51 -16.78
CA CYS A 256 -0.74 -13.44 -17.06
C CYS A 256 0.50 -12.72 -17.62
N ALA A 257 0.32 -11.83 -18.60
CA ALA A 257 1.40 -11.00 -19.14
C ALA A 257 2.03 -10.10 -18.06
N SER A 258 1.19 -9.49 -17.21
CA SER A 258 1.67 -8.68 -16.08
C SER A 258 2.49 -9.50 -15.09
N LEU A 259 2.09 -10.75 -14.82
CA LEU A 259 2.83 -11.64 -13.94
C LEU A 259 4.18 -12.03 -14.56
N LYS A 260 4.21 -12.35 -15.86
CA LYS A 260 5.46 -12.62 -16.62
C LYS A 260 6.42 -11.44 -16.51
N THR A 261 5.96 -10.23 -16.83
CA THR A 261 6.78 -9.01 -16.72
C THR A 261 7.25 -8.76 -15.30
N ALA A 262 6.36 -8.85 -14.30
CA ALA A 262 6.71 -8.54 -12.92
C ALA A 262 7.72 -9.53 -12.33
N VAL A 263 7.61 -10.81 -12.68
CA VAL A 263 8.59 -11.81 -12.24
C VAL A 263 9.96 -11.60 -12.91
N GLN A 264 9.98 -11.17 -14.18
CA GLN A 264 11.23 -10.76 -14.84
C GLN A 264 11.83 -9.51 -14.18
N GLU A 265 11.03 -8.50 -13.83
CA GLU A 265 11.50 -7.31 -13.12
C GLU A 265 12.16 -7.65 -11.78
N LEU A 266 11.54 -8.53 -10.98
CA LEU A 266 12.15 -8.99 -9.72
C LEU A 266 13.45 -9.79 -9.96
N THR A 267 13.51 -10.55 -11.06
CA THR A 267 14.72 -11.29 -11.43
C THR A 267 15.86 -10.33 -11.80
N ASP A 268 15.57 -9.30 -12.61
CA ASP A 268 16.54 -8.26 -12.98
C ASP A 268 17.04 -7.46 -11.77
N GLU A 269 16.17 -7.18 -10.80
CA GLU A 269 16.54 -6.56 -9.53
C GLU A 269 17.52 -7.45 -8.76
N CYS A 270 17.28 -8.76 -8.71
CA CYS A 270 18.21 -9.70 -8.07
C CYS A 270 19.57 -9.74 -8.77
N TYR A 271 19.60 -9.75 -10.11
CA TYR A 271 20.86 -9.66 -10.87
C TYR A 271 21.64 -8.39 -10.53
N LYS A 272 20.98 -7.23 -10.46
CA LYS A 272 21.61 -5.95 -10.10
C LYS A 272 22.21 -6.01 -8.68
N LEU A 273 21.46 -6.57 -7.74
CA LEU A 273 21.90 -6.74 -6.35
C LEU A 273 23.12 -7.67 -6.26
N SER A 274 23.05 -8.87 -6.85
CA SER A 274 24.16 -9.82 -6.86
C SER A 274 25.43 -9.25 -7.48
N SER A 275 25.29 -8.45 -8.56
CA SER A 275 26.42 -7.78 -9.21
C SER A 275 27.05 -6.69 -8.32
N SER A 276 26.24 -6.01 -7.50
CA SER A 276 26.68 -4.94 -6.59
C SER A 276 27.31 -5.43 -5.28
N CYS A 277 27.03 -6.69 -4.89
CA CYS A 277 27.45 -7.28 -3.61
C CYS A 277 28.87 -7.87 -3.62
N GLN A 278 29.56 -7.93 -4.77
CA GLN A 278 30.92 -8.49 -4.84
C GLN A 278 31.98 -7.63 -4.09
N ASP A 279 31.64 -6.43 -3.62
CA ASP A 279 32.57 -5.47 -2.99
C ASP A 279 32.24 -5.08 -1.51
N ARG A 280 31.32 -5.74 -0.80
CA ARG A 280 30.93 -5.31 0.57
C ARG A 280 30.91 -6.44 1.61
N GLU A 281 31.80 -6.37 2.60
CA GLU A 281 31.62 -7.03 3.90
C GLU A 281 30.40 -6.43 4.62
N THR A 282 29.34 -7.22 4.80
CA THR A 282 28.04 -6.73 5.30
C THR A 282 27.96 -6.75 6.82
N CYS A 283 28.04 -5.57 7.43
CA CYS A 283 27.43 -5.28 8.72
C CYS A 283 26.09 -4.56 8.44
N VAL A 284 24.95 -5.24 8.68
CA VAL A 284 23.62 -4.63 8.50
C VAL A 284 23.41 -3.61 9.62
N SER A 285 23.43 -2.32 9.30
CA SER A 285 23.15 -1.28 10.29
C SER A 285 21.65 -1.23 10.60
N ALA A 286 21.28 -0.91 11.85
CA ALA A 286 19.89 -0.71 12.25
C ALA A 286 19.14 0.31 11.33
N THR A 287 19.87 1.30 10.83
CA THR A 287 19.36 2.31 9.88
C THR A 287 18.95 1.74 8.51
N ALA A 288 19.49 0.58 8.11
CA ALA A 288 19.09 -0.09 6.87
C ALA A 288 17.76 -0.85 7.02
N LEU A 289 17.50 -1.41 8.20
CA LEU A 289 16.23 -2.08 8.51
C LEU A 289 15.07 -1.10 8.68
N ASP A 290 15.33 0.06 9.29
CA ASP A 290 14.31 1.11 9.43
C ASP A 290 13.76 1.58 8.08
N ARG A 291 14.59 1.56 7.03
CA ARG A 291 14.21 1.95 5.67
C ARG A 291 13.13 1.04 5.08
N LEU A 292 13.06 -0.23 5.48
CA LEU A 292 12.17 -1.25 4.92
C LEU A 292 10.70 -0.99 5.27
N ARG A 293 10.44 -0.14 6.29
CA ARG A 293 9.10 0.28 6.73
C ARG A 293 8.54 1.46 5.94
N PHE A 294 9.31 2.05 5.03
CA PHE A 294 8.92 3.24 4.26
C PHE A 294 8.74 2.92 2.76
N PRO A 295 8.01 3.76 2.02
CA PRO A 295 7.77 3.54 0.59
C PRO A 295 9.06 3.43 -0.24
N TYR A 296 9.03 2.68 -1.36
CA TYR A 296 10.20 2.54 -2.24
C TYR A 296 10.63 3.89 -2.83
N LYS A 297 9.67 4.75 -3.18
CA LYS A 297 9.93 6.03 -3.83
C LYS A 297 10.54 7.00 -2.83
N ASP A 298 11.78 7.40 -3.07
CA ASP A 298 12.54 8.30 -2.20
C ASP A 298 13.43 9.28 -2.97
N SER A 299 13.22 9.43 -4.28
CA SER A 299 14.00 10.36 -5.09
C SER A 299 13.23 10.84 -6.30
N VAL A 300 13.57 12.04 -6.77
CA VAL A 300 13.03 12.67 -7.99
C VAL A 300 14.19 13.05 -8.88
N VAL A 301 14.01 12.93 -10.19
CA VAL A 301 14.97 13.39 -11.20
C VAL A 301 14.34 14.58 -11.93
N VAL A 302 14.95 15.76 -11.82
CA VAL A 302 14.54 16.98 -12.53
C VAL A 302 15.70 17.47 -13.36
N ASN A 303 15.50 17.65 -14.67
CA ASN A 303 16.55 18.08 -15.61
C ASN A 303 17.84 17.24 -15.51
N GLY A 304 17.71 15.93 -15.27
CA GLY A 304 18.83 15.01 -15.09
C GLY A 304 19.50 15.04 -13.71
N ALA A 305 19.15 15.99 -12.83
CA ALA A 305 19.65 16.04 -11.46
C ALA A 305 18.75 15.22 -10.53
N ARG A 306 19.35 14.24 -9.83
CA ARG A 306 18.64 13.42 -8.83
C ARG A 306 18.68 14.12 -7.47
N THR A 307 17.51 14.30 -6.87
CA THR A 307 17.36 14.69 -5.45
C THR A 307 16.83 13.49 -4.68
N SER A 308 17.54 13.07 -3.63
CA SER A 308 17.14 11.92 -2.80
C SER A 308 16.62 12.35 -1.44
N PHE A 309 15.78 11.53 -0.83
CA PHE A 309 15.11 11.78 0.44
C PHE A 309 15.37 10.65 1.41
N LYS A 310 15.57 11.00 2.68
CA LYS A 310 15.65 10.06 3.80
C LYS A 310 14.40 10.24 4.66
N TYR A 311 13.62 9.18 4.79
CA TYR A 311 12.47 9.15 5.67
C TYR A 311 12.91 9.16 7.13
N ASP A 312 12.27 9.99 7.95
CA ASP A 312 12.53 10.09 9.38
C ASP A 312 11.41 9.45 10.21
N GLN A 313 10.16 9.71 9.83
CA GLN A 313 9.00 9.39 10.66
C GLN A 313 7.71 9.35 9.83
N VAL A 314 6.82 8.43 10.18
CA VAL A 314 5.41 8.45 9.75
C VAL A 314 4.66 9.51 10.55
N VAL A 315 4.09 10.51 9.88
CA VAL A 315 3.28 11.57 10.51
C VAL A 315 1.84 11.12 10.63
N GLN A 316 1.30 10.62 9.52
CA GLN A 316 0.00 9.96 9.41
C GLN A 316 0.08 8.99 8.24
N ARG A 317 -0.98 8.22 8.01
CA ARG A 317 -1.05 7.33 6.86
C ARG A 317 -0.73 8.08 5.56
N PHE A 318 0.28 7.59 4.83
CA PHE A 318 0.81 8.16 3.59
C PHE A 318 1.44 9.54 3.67
N VAL A 319 1.68 10.08 4.87
CA VAL A 319 2.40 11.35 5.05
C VAL A 319 3.58 11.12 5.97
N PHE A 320 4.75 11.55 5.50
CA PHE A 320 6.03 11.24 6.12
C PHE A 320 6.83 12.52 6.31
N LYS A 321 7.55 12.60 7.43
CA LYS A 321 8.64 13.54 7.60
C LYS A 321 9.87 12.94 6.93
N ALA A 322 10.53 13.74 6.11
CA ALA A 322 11.77 13.33 5.47
C ALA A 322 12.77 14.49 5.41
N ARG A 323 14.00 14.20 5.03
CA ARG A 323 15.06 15.18 4.77
C ARG A 323 15.70 14.92 3.42
N ARG A 324 16.06 15.98 2.69
CA ARG A 324 16.89 15.86 1.49
C ARG A 324 18.24 15.27 1.87
N ALA A 325 18.69 14.24 1.16
CA ALA A 325 19.91 13.50 1.51
C ALA A 325 21.16 14.38 1.44
N GLU A 326 21.19 15.34 0.50
CA GLU A 326 22.34 16.17 0.19
C GLU A 326 22.44 17.41 1.09
N SER A 327 21.31 18.02 1.45
CA SER A 327 21.25 19.29 2.19
C SER A 327 20.73 19.15 3.62
N ASN A 328 20.21 17.98 3.99
CA ASN A 328 19.57 17.70 5.28
C ASN A 328 18.36 18.61 5.59
N VAL A 329 17.84 19.33 4.59
CA VAL A 329 16.66 20.20 4.71
C VAL A 329 15.42 19.32 4.87
N ALA A 330 14.64 19.61 5.92
CA ALA A 330 13.42 18.88 6.22
C ALA A 330 12.29 19.19 5.23
N CYS A 331 11.52 18.17 4.89
CA CYS A 331 10.36 18.24 4.01
C CYS A 331 9.26 17.30 4.51
N THR A 332 8.08 17.46 3.93
CA THR A 332 6.96 16.55 4.10
C THR A 332 6.73 15.82 2.79
N ILE A 333 6.65 14.50 2.83
CA ILE A 333 6.35 13.65 1.67
C ILE A 333 4.96 13.08 1.85
N LYS A 334 4.12 13.18 0.83
CA LYS A 334 2.78 12.60 0.80
C LYS A 334 2.62 11.69 -0.42
N PHE A 335 1.93 10.56 -0.21
CA PHE A 335 1.42 9.71 -1.28
C PHE A 335 -0.10 9.83 -1.32
N SER A 336 -0.67 10.09 -2.48
CA SER A 336 -2.12 10.12 -2.64
C SER A 336 -2.58 9.53 -3.97
N LYS A 337 -3.84 9.12 -4.05
CA LYS A 337 -4.48 8.67 -5.30
C LYS A 337 -5.05 9.82 -6.12
N ARG A 338 -5.24 10.98 -5.50
CA ARG A 338 -5.79 12.20 -6.10
C ARG A 338 -5.12 13.40 -5.46
N TYR A 339 -4.80 14.42 -6.25
CA TYR A 339 -4.14 15.61 -5.72
C TYR A 339 -4.37 16.81 -6.61
N GLY A 340 -5.03 17.84 -6.07
CA GLY A 340 -5.30 19.10 -6.76
C GLY A 340 -4.07 19.99 -6.85
N LYS A 341 -3.10 19.58 -7.69
CA LYS A 341 -1.82 20.27 -7.89
C LYS A 341 -2.01 21.75 -8.20
N GLU A 342 -2.87 22.08 -9.17
CA GLU A 342 -3.10 23.48 -9.60
C GLU A 342 -3.61 24.35 -8.44
N VAL A 343 -4.52 23.80 -7.62
CA VAL A 343 -5.08 24.51 -6.45
C VAL A 343 -4.01 24.67 -5.36
N HIS A 344 -3.17 23.65 -5.13
CA HIS A 344 -2.07 23.73 -4.18
C HIS A 344 -1.05 24.79 -4.60
N GLU A 345 -0.59 24.78 -5.85
CA GLU A 345 0.35 25.77 -6.39
C GLU A 345 -0.22 27.20 -6.31
N PHE A 346 -1.51 27.36 -6.64
CA PHE A 346 -2.21 28.64 -6.50
C PHE A 346 -2.22 29.13 -5.04
N CYS A 347 -2.66 28.28 -4.10
CA CYS A 347 -2.69 28.63 -2.69
C CYS A 347 -1.30 28.89 -2.13
N SER A 348 -0.29 28.13 -2.57
CA SER A 348 1.10 28.30 -2.15
C SER A 348 1.65 29.66 -2.61
N THR A 349 1.43 30.01 -3.88
CA THR A 349 1.83 31.30 -4.46
C THR A 349 1.14 32.47 -3.76
N ALA A 350 -0.13 32.31 -3.38
CA ALA A 350 -0.88 33.30 -2.61
C ALA A 350 -0.45 33.36 -1.11
N GLY A 351 0.42 32.46 -0.67
CA GLY A 351 0.94 32.40 0.70
C GLY A 351 0.03 31.65 1.68
N PHE A 352 -0.97 30.91 1.19
CA PHE A 352 -1.97 30.17 1.96
C PHE A 352 -1.71 28.67 2.06
N ALA A 353 -0.63 28.15 1.49
CA ALA A 353 -0.29 26.72 1.57
C ALA A 353 1.24 26.53 1.67
N PRO A 354 1.71 25.35 2.11
CA PRO A 354 3.12 25.00 1.99
C PRO A 354 3.59 25.06 0.52
N GLU A 355 4.82 25.49 0.26
CA GLU A 355 5.49 25.31 -1.04
C GLU A 355 5.44 23.86 -1.53
N LEU A 356 4.96 23.66 -2.75
CA LEU A 356 5.03 22.38 -3.46
C LEU A 356 6.40 22.26 -4.13
N LEU A 357 7.24 21.39 -3.62
CA LEU A 357 8.63 21.23 -4.07
C LEU A 357 8.72 20.25 -5.25
N PHE A 358 7.99 19.14 -5.18
CA PHE A 358 7.94 18.13 -6.23
C PHE A 358 6.56 17.49 -6.32
N TYR A 359 6.17 17.13 -7.54
CA TYR A 359 4.97 16.39 -7.87
C TYR A 359 5.30 15.41 -8.98
N GLU A 360 5.02 14.12 -8.76
CA GLU A 360 5.29 13.07 -9.73
C GLU A 360 4.17 12.02 -9.69
N SER A 361 3.63 11.67 -10.86
CA SER A 361 2.72 10.54 -10.99
C SER A 361 3.50 9.23 -10.94
N LEU A 362 3.01 8.29 -10.14
CA LEU A 362 3.55 6.95 -9.97
C LEU A 362 2.59 5.91 -10.57
N PRO A 363 3.06 4.67 -10.81
CA PRO A 363 2.22 3.59 -11.28
C PRO A 363 0.96 3.38 -10.42
N ASN A 364 -0.08 2.84 -11.05
CA ASN A 364 -1.36 2.51 -10.41
C ASN A 364 -2.07 3.76 -9.87
N GLY A 365 -1.83 4.94 -10.47
CA GLY A 365 -2.50 6.19 -10.11
C GLY A 365 -2.12 6.76 -8.74
N TRP A 366 -0.95 6.37 -8.20
CA TRP A 366 -0.39 7.06 -7.03
C TRP A 366 0.30 8.35 -7.45
N ILE A 367 0.41 9.29 -6.52
CA ILE A 367 1.04 10.59 -6.72
C ILE A 367 2.02 10.78 -5.58
N PHE A 368 3.28 11.04 -5.93
CA PHE A 368 4.35 11.41 -5.01
C PHE A 368 4.44 12.93 -4.92
N VAL A 369 4.18 13.45 -3.72
CA VAL A 369 4.16 14.88 -3.44
C VAL A 369 5.20 15.20 -2.39
N VAL A 370 6.09 16.15 -2.67
CA VAL A 370 7.06 16.67 -1.70
C VAL A 370 6.78 18.14 -1.49
N MET A 371 6.63 18.56 -0.25
CA MET A 371 6.31 19.94 0.12
C MET A 371 7.21 20.45 1.25
N GLU A 372 7.30 21.78 1.40
CA GLU A 372 8.03 22.38 2.50
C GLU A 372 7.51 21.87 3.85
N LYS A 373 8.40 21.73 4.82
CA LYS A 373 8.01 21.40 6.19
C LYS A 373 7.72 22.67 6.97
N LEU A 374 6.46 22.85 7.39
CA LEU A 374 6.05 23.92 8.29
C LEU A 374 5.79 23.40 9.70
N SER A 375 6.06 24.22 10.71
CA SER A 375 5.69 23.99 12.10
C SER A 375 4.29 24.58 12.35
N LEU A 376 3.28 23.81 12.01
CA LEU A 376 1.88 24.24 12.05
C LEU A 376 1.22 23.92 13.39
N LEU A 377 0.40 24.85 13.86
CA LEU A 377 -0.42 24.73 15.06
C LEU A 377 -1.91 24.65 14.67
N PRO A 378 -2.77 24.07 15.52
CA PRO A 378 -4.21 24.15 15.34
C PRO A 378 -4.70 25.61 15.24
N LEU A 379 -5.64 25.89 14.34
CA LEU A 379 -6.12 27.25 14.07
C LEU A 379 -6.63 28.00 15.30
N ARG A 380 -7.20 27.29 16.28
CA ARG A 380 -7.67 27.87 17.56
C ARG A 380 -6.58 28.59 18.37
N GLN A 381 -5.30 28.37 18.07
CA GLN A 381 -4.19 29.07 18.72
C GLN A 381 -3.85 30.42 18.07
N ALA A 382 -4.49 30.75 16.94
CA ALA A 382 -4.33 32.02 16.26
C ALA A 382 -5.07 33.15 16.98
N ASN A 383 -4.67 34.40 16.73
CA ASN A 383 -5.52 35.54 17.04
C ASN A 383 -6.80 35.46 16.18
N ALA A 384 -7.97 35.42 16.81
CA ALA A 384 -9.22 35.15 16.13
C ALA A 384 -9.58 36.20 15.07
N ALA A 385 -9.34 37.49 15.32
CA ALA A 385 -9.62 38.55 14.34
C ALA A 385 -8.70 38.41 13.11
N THR A 386 -7.41 38.18 13.33
CA THR A 386 -6.44 37.95 12.24
C THR A 386 -6.79 36.71 11.43
N ALA A 387 -7.06 35.59 12.10
CA ALA A 387 -7.42 34.33 11.45
C ALA A 387 -8.70 34.48 10.61
N ARG A 388 -9.77 35.06 11.17
CA ARG A 388 -11.02 35.34 10.43
C ARG A 388 -10.77 36.15 9.17
N ASN A 389 -10.03 37.25 9.26
CA ASN A 389 -9.72 38.08 8.11
C ASN A 389 -8.95 37.30 7.03
N GLN A 390 -8.01 36.44 7.41
CA GLN A 390 -7.27 35.61 6.46
C GLN A 390 -8.13 34.50 5.83
N LEU A 391 -9.02 33.88 6.59
CA LEU A 391 -9.99 32.90 6.06
C LEU A 391 -10.87 33.50 4.97
N PHE A 392 -11.41 34.71 5.19
CA PHE A 392 -12.22 35.39 4.18
C PHE A 392 -11.41 35.81 2.94
N ARG A 393 -10.13 36.14 3.12
CA ARG A 393 -9.22 36.40 1.98
C ARG A 393 -8.96 35.14 1.17
N ILE A 394 -8.74 34.01 1.83
CA ILE A 394 -8.53 32.69 1.21
C ILE A 394 -9.74 32.33 0.33
N ILE A 395 -10.96 32.38 0.89
CA ILE A 395 -12.15 31.98 0.13
C ILE A 395 -12.44 32.93 -1.03
N THR A 396 -12.18 34.23 -0.86
CA THR A 396 -12.30 35.22 -1.94
C THR A 396 -11.32 34.91 -3.08
N ALA A 397 -10.07 34.55 -2.76
CA ALA A 397 -9.07 34.20 -3.75
C ALA A 397 -9.42 32.89 -4.50
N LEU A 398 -9.86 31.86 -3.78
CA LEU A 398 -10.32 30.60 -4.37
C LEU A 398 -11.50 30.80 -5.31
N ARG A 399 -12.52 31.56 -4.87
CA ARG A 399 -13.68 31.93 -5.70
C ARG A 399 -13.26 32.64 -6.97
N ALA A 400 -12.39 33.65 -6.87
CA ALA A 400 -11.92 34.41 -8.03
C ALA A 400 -11.18 33.54 -9.06
N ALA A 401 -10.48 32.50 -8.61
CA ALA A 401 -9.78 31.55 -9.45
C ALA A 401 -10.64 30.35 -9.90
N SER A 402 -11.92 30.28 -9.51
CA SER A 402 -12.79 29.10 -9.72
C SER A 402 -12.18 27.80 -9.18
N PHE A 403 -11.47 27.90 -8.06
CA PHE A 403 -10.87 26.77 -7.36
C PHE A 403 -11.65 26.41 -6.10
N VAL A 404 -11.67 25.11 -5.81
CA VAL A 404 -12.32 24.52 -4.64
C VAL A 404 -11.31 23.58 -4.00
N HIS A 405 -11.08 23.72 -2.71
CA HIS A 405 -10.29 22.78 -1.92
C HIS A 405 -11.10 21.52 -1.61
N GLY A 406 -12.41 21.65 -1.39
CA GLY A 406 -13.35 20.54 -1.28
C GLY A 406 -13.35 19.85 0.09
N ASP A 407 -12.35 20.09 0.92
CA ASP A 407 -12.20 19.46 2.24
C ASP A 407 -11.67 20.43 3.30
N LEU A 408 -12.20 21.67 3.35
CA LEU A 408 -11.79 22.71 4.31
C LEU A 408 -12.29 22.47 5.76
N ARG A 409 -12.27 21.22 6.22
CA ARG A 409 -12.54 20.89 7.62
C ARG A 409 -11.46 21.51 8.52
N GLU A 410 -11.77 21.64 9.81
CA GLU A 410 -10.86 22.26 10.79
C GLU A 410 -9.47 21.58 10.86
N SER A 411 -9.39 20.28 10.56
CA SER A 411 -8.11 19.54 10.50
C SER A 411 -7.20 19.98 9.35
N ASN A 412 -7.76 20.60 8.31
CA ASN A 412 -7.06 20.98 7.08
C ASN A 412 -6.78 22.50 7.01
N VAL A 413 -7.15 23.24 8.07
CA VAL A 413 -6.92 24.67 8.19
C VAL A 413 -6.07 24.92 9.44
N MET A 414 -4.83 25.33 9.22
CA MET A 414 -3.80 25.39 10.26
C MET A 414 -3.26 26.81 10.45
N TRP A 415 -2.51 27.00 11.53
CA TRP A 415 -1.88 28.26 11.89
C TRP A 415 -0.35 28.15 11.87
N ASP A 416 0.29 28.98 11.07
CA ASP A 416 1.72 29.21 11.08
C ASP A 416 2.01 30.43 11.97
N SER A 417 2.42 30.17 13.21
CA SER A 417 2.68 31.22 14.19
C SER A 417 3.94 32.03 13.89
N VAL A 418 4.88 31.47 13.12
CA VAL A 418 6.13 32.14 12.74
C VAL A 418 5.84 33.22 11.71
N LYS A 419 5.05 32.90 10.68
CA LYS A 419 4.65 33.86 9.64
C LYS A 419 3.31 34.55 9.93
N ASN A 420 2.68 34.25 11.06
CA ASN A 420 1.38 34.80 11.50
C ASN A 420 0.29 34.65 10.42
N ARG A 421 0.17 33.43 9.86
CA ARG A 421 -0.72 33.17 8.71
C ARG A 421 -1.54 31.89 8.83
N VAL A 422 -2.71 31.89 8.22
CA VAL A 422 -3.53 30.70 7.99
C VAL A 422 -2.94 29.91 6.83
N VAL A 423 -2.80 28.60 7.03
CA VAL A 423 -2.23 27.66 6.06
C VAL A 423 -3.21 26.52 5.82
N LEU A 424 -3.61 26.34 4.57
CA LEU A 424 -4.36 25.20 4.09
C LEU A 424 -3.43 24.02 3.81
N ILE A 425 -3.88 22.83 4.19
CA ILE A 425 -3.18 21.56 3.93
C ILE A 425 -4.17 20.54 3.39
N ASP A 426 -3.64 19.44 2.84
CA ASP A 426 -4.40 18.32 2.30
C ASP A 426 -5.25 18.64 1.06
N PHE A 427 -4.57 18.78 -0.09
CA PHE A 427 -5.19 19.10 -1.37
C PHE A 427 -5.70 17.87 -2.14
N ASP A 428 -5.97 16.74 -1.48
CA ASP A 428 -6.32 15.49 -2.16
C ASP A 428 -7.65 15.58 -2.93
N TRP A 429 -8.56 16.43 -2.45
CA TRP A 429 -9.90 16.61 -2.99
C TRP A 429 -10.04 17.89 -3.81
N SER A 430 -8.98 18.69 -3.87
CA SER A 430 -9.02 20.02 -4.49
C SER A 430 -9.11 19.93 -6.02
N GLY A 431 -9.81 20.89 -6.62
CA GLY A 431 -10.01 20.96 -8.06
C GLY A 431 -10.73 22.23 -8.52
N LYS A 432 -11.21 22.20 -9.76
CA LYS A 432 -11.96 23.30 -10.40
C LYS A 432 -13.44 23.22 -10.10
N ASP A 433 -14.04 24.37 -9.80
CA ASP A 433 -15.47 24.51 -9.52
C ASP A 433 -16.32 23.96 -10.68
N GLY A 434 -17.26 23.08 -10.35
CA GLY A 434 -18.19 22.48 -11.31
C GLY A 434 -17.57 21.44 -12.27
N VAL A 435 -16.26 21.20 -12.20
CA VAL A 435 -15.55 20.27 -13.09
C VAL A 435 -15.10 19.03 -12.34
N ASP A 436 -14.28 19.21 -11.30
CA ASP A 436 -13.81 18.10 -10.48
C ASP A 436 -14.90 17.63 -9.53
N THR A 437 -14.86 16.35 -9.13
CA THR A 437 -15.92 15.75 -8.30
C THR A 437 -15.39 15.19 -6.98
N TYR A 438 -16.25 15.17 -5.96
CA TYR A 438 -15.97 14.48 -4.72
C TYR A 438 -15.62 12.99 -4.95
N PRO A 439 -14.69 12.43 -4.16
CA PRO A 439 -14.35 11.02 -4.27
C PRO A 439 -15.50 10.10 -3.85
N PRO A 440 -15.50 8.83 -4.28
CA PRO A 440 -16.37 7.83 -3.71
C PRO A 440 -15.99 7.56 -2.24
N PHE A 441 -16.92 7.00 -1.47
CA PHE A 441 -16.72 6.59 -0.06
C PHE A 441 -16.44 7.75 0.91
N MET A 442 -17.05 8.91 0.70
CA MET A 442 -17.04 9.99 1.69
C MET A 442 -17.61 9.50 3.03
N ASN A 443 -17.03 9.97 4.13
CA ASN A 443 -17.51 9.59 5.46
C ASN A 443 -18.91 10.16 5.71
N ALA A 444 -19.91 9.28 5.84
CA ALA A 444 -21.30 9.64 6.07
C ALA A 444 -21.59 10.20 7.48
N GLU A 445 -20.67 10.05 8.44
CA GLU A 445 -20.79 10.62 9.79
C GLU A 445 -20.49 12.12 9.81
N ILE A 446 -19.89 12.66 8.76
CA ILE A 446 -19.59 14.08 8.63
C ILE A 446 -20.80 14.79 8.05
N ALA A 447 -21.23 15.86 8.71
CA ALA A 447 -22.27 16.77 8.20
C ALA A 447 -21.68 17.63 7.07
N TRP A 448 -21.59 17.04 5.87
CA TRP A 448 -21.11 17.73 4.67
C TRP A 448 -22.04 18.90 4.28
N PRO A 449 -21.51 19.94 3.62
CA PRO A 449 -22.32 21.01 3.05
C PRO A 449 -23.39 20.46 2.10
N SER A 450 -24.54 21.14 2.02
CA SER A 450 -25.61 20.74 1.10
C SER A 450 -25.10 20.67 -0.34
N GLY A 451 -25.29 19.53 -1.01
CA GLY A 451 -24.83 19.28 -2.37
C GLY A 451 -23.42 18.66 -2.48
N ALA A 452 -22.67 18.56 -1.38
CA ALA A 452 -21.39 17.86 -1.34
C ALA A 452 -21.60 16.36 -1.11
N GLU A 453 -21.73 15.61 -2.21
CA GLU A 453 -21.99 14.16 -2.19
C GLU A 453 -21.00 13.39 -3.07
N CYS A 454 -20.87 12.08 -2.83
CA CYS A 454 -19.99 11.20 -3.60
C CYS A 454 -20.21 11.33 -5.12
N GLY A 455 -19.14 11.61 -5.87
CA GLY A 455 -19.19 11.75 -7.32
C GLY A 455 -19.89 13.01 -7.84
N LYS A 456 -20.36 13.91 -6.97
CA LYS A 456 -20.92 15.20 -7.39
C LYS A 456 -19.82 16.26 -7.58
N PRO A 457 -20.07 17.29 -8.41
CA PRO A 457 -19.10 18.36 -8.62
C PRO A 457 -18.73 19.10 -7.32
N LEU A 458 -17.46 19.44 -7.18
CA LEU A 458 -16.97 20.40 -6.20
C LEU A 458 -17.58 21.78 -6.48
N ARG A 459 -17.95 22.51 -5.44
CA ARG A 459 -18.50 23.87 -5.54
C ARG A 459 -17.83 24.81 -4.55
N VAL A 460 -17.58 26.05 -4.97
CA VAL A 460 -17.02 27.08 -4.08
C VAL A 460 -17.90 27.29 -2.85
N ALA A 461 -19.23 27.21 -3.02
CA ALA A 461 -20.20 27.30 -1.92
C ALA A 461 -19.96 26.26 -0.80
N HIS A 462 -19.38 25.10 -1.11
CA HIS A 462 -19.05 24.09 -0.10
C HIS A 462 -17.88 24.54 0.78
N ASP A 463 -16.86 25.16 0.19
CA ASP A 463 -15.73 25.73 0.92
C ASP A 463 -16.15 26.96 1.74
N GLU A 464 -17.04 27.80 1.20
CA GLU A 464 -17.64 28.94 1.90
C GLU A 464 -18.34 28.51 3.19
N TYR A 465 -19.18 27.47 3.12
CA TYR A 465 -19.84 26.90 4.28
C TYR A 465 -18.84 26.49 5.38
N TRP A 466 -17.76 25.79 5.01
CA TRP A 466 -16.75 25.37 5.98
C TRP A 466 -16.03 26.56 6.61
N ILE A 467 -15.62 27.53 5.80
CA ILE A 467 -14.92 28.73 6.27
C ILE A 467 -15.81 29.56 7.19
N GLU A 468 -17.08 29.76 6.85
CA GLU A 468 -18.05 30.47 7.70
C GLU A 468 -18.24 29.75 9.04
N SER A 469 -18.39 28.42 9.01
CA SER A 469 -18.51 27.58 10.21
C SER A 469 -17.27 27.65 11.11
N ILE A 470 -16.07 27.66 10.53
CA ILE A 470 -14.81 27.81 11.28
C ILE A 470 -14.70 29.22 11.85
N ALA A 471 -14.94 30.25 11.05
CA ALA A 471 -14.84 31.65 11.44
C ALA A 471 -15.80 32.01 12.59
N ALA A 472 -17.00 31.43 12.60
CA ALA A 472 -17.98 31.60 13.68
C ALA A 472 -17.51 31.02 15.02
N ARG A 473 -16.68 29.98 15.01
CA ARG A 473 -16.22 29.26 16.21
C ARG A 473 -14.90 29.77 16.79
N LEU A 474 -14.13 30.56 16.04
CA LEU A 474 -12.95 31.25 16.58
C LEU A 474 -13.42 32.24 17.65
N ALA A 475 -12.96 32.16 18.89
CA ALA A 475 -13.37 33.09 19.96
C ALA A 475 -12.59 34.40 19.85
#